data_AF-A0AAW9FBZ5-F1
#
_entry.id   AF-A0AAW9FBZ5-F1
#
_cell.length_a   1.000
_cell.length_b   1.000
_cell.length_c   1.000
_cell.angle_alpha   90.00
_cell.angle_beta   90.00
_cell.angle_gamma   90.00
#
_symmetry.space_group_name_H-M   'P 1'
#
loop_
_entity.id
_entity.type
_entity.pdbx_description
1 polymer ?
#
loop_
_entity_poly.entity_id
_entity_poly.type
_entity_poly.pdbx_seq_one_letter_code
_entity_poly.pdbx_strand_id
1 'polypeptide(L)' 'MEPKAVVEAYWQAMQSNDFVKTPRWLSDDFLCDWPTSGGRREGRVNFVEVHRRYPAAGPWNIDIVRLPEQGGRW' A
#
# COMPACT_ATOMS: atom_id res chain seq x y z
N MET A 1 -14.03 -9.74 4.09
CA MET A 1 -13.35 -8.83 5.03
C MET A 1 -13.94 -7.46 4.79
N GLU A 2 -14.25 -6.70 5.84
CA GLU A 2 -14.76 -5.34 5.68
C GLU A 2 -13.67 -4.44 5.06
N PRO A 3 -14.04 -3.42 4.25
CA PRO A 3 -13.08 -2.58 3.52
C PRO A 3 -11.98 -1.99 4.42
N LYS A 4 -12.38 -1.40 5.56
CA LYS A 4 -11.43 -0.87 6.54
C LYS A 4 -10.39 -1.87 7.02
N ALA A 5 -10.79 -3.12 7.26
CA ALA A 5 -9.88 -4.17 7.74
C ALA A 5 -8.86 -4.58 6.66
N VAL A 6 -9.25 -4.55 5.38
CA VAL A 6 -8.30 -4.79 4.27
C VAL A 6 -7.27 -3.67 4.21
N VAL A 7 -7.70 -2.42 4.30
CA VAL A 7 -6.81 -1.25 4.22
C VAL A 7 -5.88 -1.18 5.43
N GLU A 8 -6.39 -1.44 6.64
CA GLU A 8 -5.56 -1.53 7.84
C GLU A 8 -4.48 -2.60 7.68
N ALA A 9 -4.84 -3.79 7.22
CA ALA A 9 -3.91 -4.89 7.11
C ALA A 9 -2.87 -4.70 5.98
N TYR A 10 -3.20 -3.95 4.93
CA TYR A 10 -2.22 -3.43 3.96
C TYR A 10 -1.18 -2.54 4.64
N TRP A 11 -1.62 -1.57 5.46
CA TRP A 11 -0.70 -0.67 6.15
C TRP A 11 0.18 -1.40 7.17
N GLN A 12 -0.36 -2.39 7.88
CA GLN A 12 0.43 -3.24 8.77
C GLN A 12 1.51 -4.03 8.02
N ALA A 13 1.22 -4.50 6.80
CA ALA A 13 2.24 -5.13 5.96
C ALA A 13 3.33 -4.14 5.55
N MET A 14 2.96 -2.91 5.17
CA MET A 14 3.92 -1.85 4.83
C MET A 14 4.80 -1.45 6.03
N GLN A 15 4.22 -1.32 7.22
CA GLN A 15 4.92 -1.00 8.48
C GLN A 15 6.01 -2.02 8.83
N SER A 16 5.79 -3.29 8.48
CA SER A 16 6.76 -4.35 8.77
C SER A 16 8.08 -4.22 7.99
N ASN A 17 8.16 -3.34 6.98
CA ASN A 17 9.27 -3.25 6.01
C ASN A 17 9.54 -4.55 5.20
N ASP A 18 8.81 -5.63 5.46
CA ASP A 18 8.79 -6.83 4.64
C ASP A 18 7.78 -6.67 3.51
N PHE A 19 8.18 -5.89 2.51
CA PHE A 19 7.34 -5.51 1.38
C PHE A 19 6.86 -6.72 0.55
N VAL A 20 7.45 -7.90 0.69
CA VAL A 20 6.97 -9.14 0.03
C VAL A 20 5.57 -9.52 0.50
N LYS A 21 5.16 -9.08 1.69
CA LYS A 21 3.82 -9.32 2.25
C LYS A 21 2.75 -8.39 1.70
N THR A 22 3.11 -7.26 1.11
CA THR A 22 2.19 -6.22 0.66
C THR A 22 1.32 -6.62 -0.55
N PRO A 23 1.83 -7.30 -1.60
CA PRO A 23 1.05 -7.58 -2.81
C PRO A 23 -0.26 -8.33 -2.55
N ARG A 24 -0.34 -9.19 -1.53
CA ARG A 24 -1.56 -9.96 -1.24
C ARG A 24 -2.79 -9.10 -0.92
N TRP A 25 -2.58 -7.84 -0.54
CA TRP A 25 -3.64 -6.89 -0.21
C TRP A 25 -4.06 -6.02 -1.39
N LEU A 26 -3.43 -6.22 -2.55
CA LEU A 26 -3.67 -5.49 -3.78
C LEU A 26 -4.20 -6.47 -4.83
N SER A 27 -5.14 -6.00 -5.66
CA SER A 27 -5.66 -6.79 -6.77
C SER A 27 -4.57 -7.06 -7.83
N ASP A 28 -4.78 -8.07 -8.67
CA ASP A 28 -3.85 -8.38 -9.77
C ASP A 28 -3.74 -7.23 -10.77
N ASP A 29 -4.85 -6.52 -10.99
CA ASP A 29 -5.01 -5.35 -11.86
C ASP A 29 -4.77 -4.01 -11.15
N PHE A 30 -4.16 -4.02 -9.96
CA PHE A 30 -3.93 -2.81 -9.17
C PHE A 30 -3.19 -1.73 -9.96
N LEU A 31 -3.71 -0.50 -9.89
CA LEU A 31 -3.08 0.70 -10.45
C LEU A 31 -2.79 1.70 -9.32
N CYS A 32 -1.57 2.24 -9.30
CA CYS A 32 -1.22 3.36 -8.43
C CYS A 32 -0.80 4.55 -9.28
N ASP A 33 -1.56 5.65 -9.15
CA ASP A 33 -1.21 6.94 -9.71
C ASP A 33 -0.47 7.79 -8.69
N TRP A 34 0.59 8.47 -9.14
CA TRP A 34 1.31 9.50 -8.40
C TRP A 34 1.13 10.84 -9.12
N PRO A 35 0.02 11.56 -8.86
CA PRO A 35 -0.34 12.76 -9.60
C PRO A 35 0.73 13.84 -9.54
N THR A 36 1.43 13.97 -8.40
CA THR A 36 2.49 14.97 -8.19
C THR A 36 3.66 14.80 -9.16
N SER A 37 3.96 13.58 -9.58
CA SER A 37 5.05 13.29 -10.52
C SER A 37 4.57 12.89 -11.92
N GLY A 38 3.25 12.75 -12.11
CA GLY A 38 2.66 12.19 -13.34
C GLY A 38 2.95 10.70 -13.54
N GLY A 39 3.45 10.01 -12.52
CA GLY A 39 3.80 8.59 -12.61
C GLY A 39 2.59 7.67 -12.44
N ARG A 40 2.61 6.52 -13.14
CA ARG A 40 1.70 5.38 -12.90
C ARG A 40 2.51 4.10 -12.65
N ARG A 41 1.98 3.24 -11.79
CA ARG A 41 2.46 1.86 -11.58
C ARG A 41 1.32 0.89 -11.82
N GLU A 42 1.56 -0.03 -12.73
CA GLU A 42 0.60 -1.06 -13.12
C GLU A 42 1.01 -2.40 -12.54
N GLY A 43 0.09 -3.05 -11.83
CA GLY A 43 0.30 -4.32 -11.16
C GLY A 43 0.91 -4.18 -9.78
N ARG A 44 0.38 -4.97 -8.84
CA ARG A 44 0.80 -5.02 -7.43
C ARG A 44 2.29 -5.29 -7.21
N VAL A 45 2.92 -6.12 -8.06
CA VAL A 45 4.34 -6.46 -7.94
C VAL A 45 5.21 -5.25 -8.28
N ASN A 46 4.88 -4.55 -9.36
CA ASN A 46 5.64 -3.39 -9.80
C ASN A 46 5.57 -2.25 -8.78
N PHE A 47 4.40 -2.02 -8.17
CA PHE A 47 4.24 -1.04 -7.11
C PHE A 47 5.11 -1.34 -5.88
N VAL A 48 5.16 -2.61 -5.46
CA VAL A 48 5.93 -3.04 -4.30
C VAL A 48 7.43 -2.98 -4.53
N GLU A 49 7.89 -3.28 -5.75
CA GLU A 49 9.31 -3.18 -6.11
C GLU A 49 9.87 -1.76 -5.97
N VAL A 50 9.04 -0.72 -6.15
CA VAL A 50 9.48 0.67 -5.92
C VAL A 50 9.87 0.89 -4.46
N HIS A 51 9.09 0.38 -3.51
CA HIS A 51 9.37 0.52 -2.09
C HIS A 51 10.61 -0.27 -1.66
N ARG A 52 10.79 -1.48 -2.23
CA ARG A 52 11.98 -2.33 -1.98
C ARG A 52 13.29 -1.71 -2.46
N ARG A 53 13.23 -0.93 -3.55
CA ARG A 53 14.41 -0.31 -4.19
C ARG A 53 14.60 1.16 -3.81
N TYR A 54 13.65 1.74 -3.09
CA TYR A 54 13.73 3.14 -2.69
C TYR A 54 14.95 3.34 -1.77
N PRO A 55 15.82 4.33 -2.05
CA PRO A 55 17.03 4.56 -1.28
C PRO A 55 16.71 5.28 0.04
N ALA A 56 15.91 4.64 0.89
CA ALA A 56 15.59 5.15 2.22
C ALA A 56 16.84 5.15 3.11
N ALA A 57 16.98 6.17 3.95
CA ALA A 57 18.00 6.24 4.98
C ALA A 57 17.59 5.38 6.20
N GLY A 58 17.53 4.06 6.01
CA GLY A 58 17.05 3.09 7.00
C GLY A 58 15.62 2.60 6.73
N PRO A 59 15.05 1.78 7.63
CA PRO A 59 13.69 1.29 7.50
C PRO A 59 12.68 2.43 7.46
N TRP A 60 11.60 2.24 6.72
CA TRP A 60 10.46 3.13 6.72
C TRP A 60 9.78 3.08 8.09
N ASN A 61 9.52 4.25 8.67
CA ASN A 61 8.62 4.36 9.81
C ASN A 61 7.28 4.92 9.32
N ILE A 62 6.22 4.13 9.47
CA ILE A 62 4.88 4.46 8.99
C ILE A 62 3.95 4.37 10.20
N ASP A 63 3.17 5.41 10.45
CA ASP A 63 2.14 5.43 11.49
C ASP A 63 0.78 5.71 10.88
N ILE A 64 -0.22 4.89 11.22
CA ILE A 64 -1.61 5.16 10.83
C ILE A 64 -2.15 6.26 11.74
N VAL A 65 -2.21 7.49 11.23
CA VAL A 65 -2.76 8.63 11.96
C VAL A 65 -4.29 8.63 11.96
N ARG A 66 -4.89 8.29 10.80
CA ARG A 66 -6.34 8.23 10.63
C ARG A 66 -6.70 7.28 9.49
N LEU A 67 -7.77 6.51 9.67
CA LEU A 67 -8.35 5.66 8.63
C LEU A 67 -9.86 5.90 8.53
N PRO A 68 -10.30 6.96 7.84
CA PRO A 68 -11.72 7.23 7.62
C PRO A 68 -12.31 6.23 6.63
N GLU A 69 -13.58 5.91 6.79
CA GLU A 69 -14.33 5.02 5.92
C GLU A 69 -15.66 5.70 5.56
N GLN A 70 -16.02 5.65 4.28
CA GLN A 70 -17.31 6.11 3.79
C GLN A 70 -17.82 5.09 2.78
N GLY A 71 -19.04 4.59 3.02
CA GLY A 71 -19.57 3.42 2.33
C GLY A 71 -19.20 2.13 3.08
N GLY A 72 -20.22 1.34 3.40
CA GLY A 72 -20.19 0.07 4.12
C GLY A 72 -21.55 -0.60 3.92
N ARG A 73 -21.73 -1.87 4.34
CA ARG A 73 -23.00 -2.60 4.13
C ARG A 73 -24.19 -1.73 4.57
N TRP A 74 -25.13 -1.54 3.66
CA TRP A 74 -26.45 -0.96 3.95
C TRP A 74 -27.16 -1.74 5.05
#